data_AF-A0A7Y3MCS9-F1
#
_entry.id   AF-A0A7Y3MCS9-F1
#
_cell.length_a   1.000
_cell.length_b   1.000
_cell.length_c   1.000
_cell.angle_alpha   90.00
_cell.angle_beta   90.00
_cell.angle_gamma   90.00
#
_symmetry.space_group_name_H-M   'P 1'
#
loop_
_entity.id
_entity.type
_entity.pdbx_description
1 polymer ?
#
loop_
_entity_poly.entity_id
_entity_poly.type
_entity_poly.pdbx_seq_one_letter_code
_entity_poly.pdbx_strand_id
1 'polypeptide(L)' 'FLLADEPTGNLDSQMALSVMQLIKQINDQGTTIIMVIHDPALAGMASRNIHIRDGQVSDVEHDTQLVAAIAG' A
#
# COMPACT_ATOMS: atom_id res chain seq x y z
N PHE A 1 -5.24 16.38 -0.15
CA PHE A 1 -4.25 15.55 -0.87
C PHE A 1 -3.05 15.39 0.04
N LEU A 2 -2.58 14.16 0.27
CA LEU A 2 -1.44 13.86 1.15
C LEU A 2 -0.45 12.97 0.40
N LEU A 3 0.83 13.32 0.44
CA LEU A 3 1.92 12.40 0.09
C LEU A 3 2.68 12.07 1.35
N ALA A 4 2.97 10.79 1.56
CA ALA A 4 3.77 10.33 2.69
C ALA A 4 4.90 9.40 2.20
N ASP A 5 6.13 9.78 2.49
CA ASP A 5 7.30 8.95 2.21
C ASP A 5 7.61 8.12 3.45
N GLU A 6 7.31 6.82 3.38
CA GLU A 6 7.55 5.85 4.45
C GLU A 6 7.08 6.30 5.86
N PRO A 7 5.77 6.57 6.07
CA PRO A 7 5.26 7.15 7.32
C PRO A 7 5.41 6.25 8.55
N THR A 8 5.79 4.99 8.38
CA THR A 8 5.85 3.96 9.43
C THR A 8 7.26 3.36 9.66
N GLY A 9 8.29 3.79 8.93
CA GLY A 9 9.59 3.10 8.90
C GLY A 9 10.35 2.99 10.23
N ASN A 10 10.15 3.95 11.14
CA ASN A 10 10.81 3.99 12.46
C ASN A 10 9.87 3.63 13.63
N LEU A 11 8.70 3.07 13.35
CA LEU A 11 7.69 2.76 14.36
C LEU A 11 7.70 1.26 14.68
N ASP A 12 7.36 0.92 15.93
CA ASP A 12 6.98 -0.46 16.23
C ASP A 12 5.66 -0.83 15.53
N SER A 13 5.36 -2.14 15.47
CA SER A 13 4.21 -2.65 14.71
C SER A 13 2.86 -2.12 15.21
N GLN A 14 2.71 -1.83 16.50
CA GLN A 14 1.46 -1.29 17.06
C GLN A 14 1.29 0.18 16.70
N MET A 15 2.37 0.96 16.82
CA MET A 15 2.39 2.36 16.42
C MET A 15 2.18 2.52 14.90
N ALA A 16 2.85 1.69 14.09
CA ALA A 16 2.68 1.68 12.65
C ALA A 16 1.23 1.40 12.24
N LEU A 17 0.58 0.40 12.86
CA LEU A 17 -0.82 0.11 12.62
C LEU A 17 -1.74 1.29 13.00
N SER A 18 -1.48 1.92 14.13
CA SER A 18 -2.25 3.10 14.59
C SER A 18 -2.13 4.27 13.61
N VAL A 19 -0.93 4.52 13.09
CA VAL A 19 -0.70 5.55 12.05
C VAL A 19 -1.44 5.20 10.77
N MET A 20 -1.36 3.94 10.31
CA MET A 20 -2.08 3.49 9.12
C MET A 20 -3.61 3.62 9.27
N GLN A 21 -4.15 3.36 10.47
CA GLN A 21 -5.57 3.57 10.76
C GLN A 21 -5.97 5.05 10.66
N LEU A 22 -5.15 5.96 11.19
CA LEU A 22 -5.39 7.40 11.08
C LEU A 22 -5.35 7.87 9.62
N ILE A 23 -4.35 7.42 8.86
CA ILE A 23 -4.23 7.71 7.42
C ILE A 23 -5.48 7.21 6.69
N LYS A 24 -5.95 6.00 7.00
CA LYS A 24 -7.19 5.47 6.44
C LYS A 24 -8.40 6.34 6.77
N GLN A 25 -8.56 6.80 8.00
CA GLN A 25 -9.66 7.69 8.38
C GLN A 25 -9.64 9.01 7.59
N ILE A 26 -8.45 9.56 7.34
CA ILE A 26 -8.28 10.76 6.52
C ILE A 26 -8.68 10.47 5.06
N ASN A 27 -8.31 9.30 4.53
CA ASN A 27 -8.72 8.86 3.20
C ASN A 27 -10.23 8.69 3.08
N ASP A 28 -10.87 8.08 4.09
CA ASP A 28 -12.31 7.87 4.16
C ASP A 28 -13.10 9.19 4.20
N GLN A 29 -12.47 10.30 4.63
CA GLN A 29 -13.04 11.66 4.56
C GLN A 29 -12.91 12.31 3.17
N GLY A 30 -12.42 11.59 2.16
CA GLY A 30 -12.29 12.05 0.77
C GLY A 30 -10.90 12.60 0.42
N THR A 31 -9.92 12.48 1.31
CA THR A 31 -8.55 12.89 0.99
C THR A 31 -7.86 11.83 0.14
N THR A 32 -7.40 12.18 -1.06
CA THR A 32 -6.48 11.31 -1.82
C THR A 32 -5.13 11.23 -1.11
N ILE A 33 -4.63 10.01 -0.93
CA ILE A 33 -3.36 9.70 -0.27
C ILE A 33 -2.49 8.88 -1.23
N ILE A 34 -1.23 9.26 -1.36
CA ILE A 34 -0.19 8.49 -2.02
C ILE A 34 0.91 8.26 -0.99
N MET A 35 1.33 7.02 -0.79
CA MET A 35 2.36 6.71 0.19
C MET A 35 3.30 5.60 -0.26
N VAL A 36 4.55 5.71 0.16
CA VAL A 36 5.57 4.68 -0.03
C VAL A 36 5.57 3.77 1.21
N ILE A 37 5.48 2.45 1.01
CA ILE A 37 5.48 1.45 2.07
C ILE A 37 6.34 0.27 1.63
N HIS A 38 7.24 -0.18 2.51
CA HIS A 38 8.04 -1.39 2.30
C HIS A 38 7.44 -2.65 2.94
N ASP A 39 6.62 -2.50 4.00
CA ASP A 39 5.96 -3.63 4.68
C ASP A 39 4.74 -4.11 3.89
N PRO A 40 4.74 -5.36 3.37
CA PRO A 40 3.62 -5.90 2.60
C PRO A 40 2.30 -5.98 3.39
N ALA A 41 2.37 -6.19 4.71
CA ALA A 41 1.17 -6.27 5.55
C ALA A 41 0.49 -4.90 5.67
N LEU A 42 1.26 -3.82 5.79
CA LEU A 42 0.74 -2.46 5.84
C LEU A 42 0.29 -1.99 4.45
N ALA A 43 1.02 -2.35 3.39
CA ALA A 43 0.61 -2.06 2.01
C ALA A 43 -0.74 -2.70 1.67
N GLY A 44 -1.03 -3.89 2.20
CA GLY A 44 -2.33 -4.56 2.05
C GLY A 44 -3.53 -3.78 2.61
N MET A 45 -3.31 -2.74 3.43
CA MET A 45 -4.38 -1.87 3.94
C MET A 45 -4.79 -0.78 2.94
N ALA A 46 -4.00 -0.52 1.90
CA ALA A 46 -4.30 0.47 0.87
C ALA A 46 -5.34 -0.07 -0.12
N SER A 47 -6.11 0.85 -0.74
CA SER A 47 -7.11 0.49 -1.74
C SER A 47 -6.51 0.05 -3.08
N ARG A 48 -5.28 0.47 -3.40
CA ARG A 48 -4.54 0.10 -4.61
C ARG A 48 -3.06 0.06 -4.28
N ASN A 49 -2.38 -0.99 -4.74
CA ASN A 49 -0.95 -1.17 -4.56
C ASN A 49 -0.23 -1.12 -5.90
N ILE A 50 0.81 -0.29 -5.97
CA ILE A 50 1.68 -0.17 -7.13
C ILE A 50 3.07 -0.58 -6.68
N HIS A 51 3.66 -1.55 -7.38
CA HIS A 51 5.06 -1.93 -7.16
C HIS A 51 5.96 -1.19 -8.14
N ILE A 52 7.09 -0.73 -7.61
CA ILE A 52 8.18 -0.17 -8.42
C ILE A 52 9.40 -1.06 -8.19
N ARG A 53 9.93 -1.63 -9.27
CA ARG A 53 11.12 -2.48 -9.24
C ARG A 53 11.99 -2.17 -10.45
N ASP A 54 13.26 -1.88 -10.22
CA ASP A 54 14.24 -1.59 -11.28
C ASP A 54 13.77 -0.50 -12.26
N GLY A 55 13.09 0.53 -11.75
CA GLY A 55 12.51 1.63 -12.54
C GLY A 55 11.23 1.26 -13.31
N GLN A 56 10.74 0.03 -13.18
CA GLN A 56 9.51 -0.44 -13.80
C GLN A 56 8.35 -0.42 -12.81
N VAL A 57 7.16 -0.10 -13.31
CA VAL A 57 5.94 0.03 -12.52
C VAL A 57 5.00 -1.12 -12.87
N SER A 58 4.47 -1.80 -11.86
CA SER A 58 3.44 -2.83 -12.03
C SER A 58 2.28 -2.60 -11.06
N ASP A 59 1.05 -2.70 -11.56
CA ASP A 59 -0.15 -2.67 -10.73
C ASP A 59 -0.40 -4.05 -10.13
N VAL A 60 -0.60 -4.10 -8.81
CA VAL A 60 -0.78 -5.36 -8.08
C VAL A 60 -2.22 -5.89 -8.23
N GLU A 61 -3.13 -5.13 -8.84
CA GLU A 61 -4.55 -5.49 -8.95
C GLU A 61 -4.91 -6.69 -9.88
N HIS A 62 -3.98 -7.44 -10.47
CA HIS A 62 -4.34 -8.55 -11.39
C HIS A 62 -3.52 -9.85 -11.32
N ASP A 63 -2.64 -10.07 -10.34
CA ASP A 63 -1.79 -11.29 -10.37
C ASP A 63 -2.54 -12.59 -9.99
N THR A 64 -3.74 -12.49 -9.38
CA THR A 64 -4.57 -13.66 -9.10
C THR A 64 -5.13 -14.32 -10.38
N GLN A 65 -5.20 -13.60 -11.50
CA GLN A 65 -5.68 -14.16 -12.78
C GLN A 65 -4.55 -14.79 -13.61
N LEU A 66 -3.30 -14.33 -13.48
CA LEU A 66 -2.19 -14.85 -14.27
C LEU A 66 -1.80 -16.26 -13.82
N VAL A 67 -1.80 -16.54 -12.50
CA VAL A 67 -1.50 -17.87 -11.95
C VAL A 67 -2.57 -18.91 -12.33
N ALA A 68 -3.84 -18.49 -12.43
CA ALA A 68 -4.92 -19.38 -12.87
C ALA A 68 -4.83 -19.73 -14.38
N ALA A 69 -4.29 -18.84 -15.21
CA ALA A 69 -4.21 -19.03 -16.66
C ALA A 69 -3.04 -19.93 -17.12
N ILE A 70 -1.98 -20.04 -16.31
CA ILE A 70 -0.81 -20.92 -16.58
C ILE A 70 -0.90 -22.29 -15.87
N ALA A 71 -1.84 -22.45 -14.94
CA ALA A 71 -2.11 -23.71 -14.24
C ALA A 71 -3.23 -24.56 -14.89
N GLY A 72 -3.69 -24.17 -16.09
CA GLY A 72 -4.68 -24.89 -16.90
C GLY A 72 -4.04 -25.69 -18.03
#